data_AF-A0A6S7JP18-F1
#
_entry.id   AF-A0A6S7JP18-F1
#
_cell.length_a   1.000
_cell.length_b   1.000
_cell.length_c   1.000
_cell.angle_alpha   90.00
_cell.angle_beta   90.00
_cell.angle_gamma   90.00
#
_symmetry.space_group_name_H-M   'P 1'
#
loop_
_entity.id
_entity.type
_entity.pdbx_description
1 polymer ?
#
loop_
_entity_poly.entity_id
_entity_poly.type
_entity_poly.pdbx_seq_one_letter_code
_entity_poly.pdbx_strand_id
1 'polypeptide(L)'
;GLKYGYHVNGSKSWLIVKSQLLASEAERVFGSEVKITTEGRRHLGAVIGSTNYKEEYCNEKVNRWREEIEALSDIAKSQPHSAYVAFTKGFKSKFTYFMRTISSFEDYINPIEEAISELFFPALFGQEEPLPEELHEVITLSPPQGGLGIPALSEEAPQQYAASTSITRPHVEAILSQCTSMPEITNEIKNEQQSIKRANANAKRERIDESLPADLLLFVKQARDKGASSWLNAIPVEEQGLTLNKEEFKDSIRMRYGMPLPDLPSHCVCGSAFSVNHALSCKRGGFVARRHDGVRDLLTTLLSRVCNNVEAEPKIMPLDNEQFRLQSTNRSPDARLDIKAGEFWARGVTSFFDVRVSHVNSQCHQNKATSDIFKEQEAEKKRKYQQRILDVEMGTFTPLVFGTNGG
;
A
#
# COMPACT_ATOMS: atom_id res chain seq x y z
N GLY A 1 32.69 32.41 -15.65
CA GLY A 1 31.52 33.30 -15.49
C GLY A 1 31.26 34.07 -16.76
N LEU A 2 31.81 35.29 -16.86
CA LEU A 2 31.60 36.20 -18.01
C LEU A 2 31.97 35.61 -19.38
N LYS A 3 33.08 34.87 -19.48
CA LYS A 3 33.50 34.19 -20.73
C LYS A 3 32.54 33.10 -21.23
N TYR A 4 31.58 32.67 -20.41
CA TYR A 4 30.59 31.63 -20.73
C TYR A 4 29.14 32.16 -20.61
N GLY A 5 28.95 33.49 -20.58
CA GLY A 5 27.61 34.12 -20.49
C GLY A 5 26.93 34.02 -19.13
N TYR A 6 27.61 33.51 -18.09
CA TYR A 6 27.04 33.41 -16.74
C TYR A 6 27.32 34.69 -15.95
N HIS A 7 26.29 35.55 -15.86
CA HIS A 7 26.29 36.74 -15.00
C HIS A 7 25.81 36.37 -13.60
N VAL A 8 26.69 36.48 -12.60
CA VAL A 8 26.35 36.19 -11.21
C VAL A 8 25.37 37.26 -10.72
N ASN A 9 24.16 36.85 -10.32
CA ASN A 9 23.23 37.77 -9.68
C ASN A 9 23.60 37.88 -8.19
N GLY A 10 24.43 38.87 -7.89
CA GLY A 10 24.96 39.13 -6.56
C GLY A 10 23.93 39.16 -5.43
N SER A 11 22.76 39.74 -5.68
CA SER A 11 21.67 39.83 -4.71
C SER A 11 21.07 38.47 -4.28
N LYS A 12 21.23 37.46 -5.15
CA LYS A 12 20.77 36.08 -4.94
C LYS A 12 21.91 35.12 -4.61
N SER A 13 23.16 35.54 -4.77
CA SER A 13 24.35 34.75 -4.48
C SER A 13 24.71 34.82 -3.01
N TRP A 14 25.06 33.66 -2.45
CA TRP A 14 25.52 33.52 -1.08
C TRP A 14 26.89 32.85 -1.06
N LEU A 15 27.78 33.37 -0.23
CA LEU A 15 29.03 32.75 0.11
C LEU A 15 28.97 32.34 1.59
N ILE A 16 29.06 31.03 1.83
CA ILE A 16 29.06 30.46 3.18
C ILE A 16 30.51 30.14 3.53
N VAL A 17 31.04 30.76 4.58
CA VAL A 17 32.44 30.62 4.99
C VAL A 17 32.54 30.02 6.38
N LYS A 18 33.64 29.31 6.67
CA LYS A 18 33.78 28.52 7.91
C LYS A 18 34.24 29.32 9.13
N SER A 19 34.67 30.56 8.96
CA SER A 19 35.21 31.38 10.07
C SER A 19 34.99 32.87 9.82
N GLN A 20 34.99 33.64 10.90
CA GLN A 20 34.87 35.09 10.83
C GLN A 20 36.03 35.74 10.08
N LEU A 21 37.23 35.16 10.19
CA LEU A 21 38.40 35.62 9.43
C LEU A 21 38.16 35.52 7.91
N LEU A 22 37.64 34.39 7.45
CA LEU A 22 37.29 34.19 6.04
C LEU A 22 36.12 35.07 5.60
N ALA A 23 35.21 35.41 6.51
CA ALA A 23 34.13 36.37 6.23
C ALA A 23 34.69 37.77 5.97
N SER A 24 35.59 38.27 6.83
CA SER A 24 36.27 39.56 6.62
C SER A 24 37.08 39.58 5.33
N GLU A 25 37.76 38.48 4.99
CA GLU A 25 38.49 38.37 3.72
C GLU A 25 37.54 38.36 2.52
N ALA A 26 36.44 37.62 2.59
CA ALA A 26 35.43 37.61 1.54
C ALA A 26 34.77 38.97 1.34
N GLU A 27 34.48 39.71 2.42
CA GLU A 27 33.97 41.08 2.35
C GLU A 27 34.97 42.01 1.68
N ARG A 28 36.28 41.82 1.92
CA ARG A 28 37.33 42.59 1.24
C ARG A 28 37.41 42.29 -0.26
N VAL A 29 37.25 41.02 -0.65
CA VAL A 29 37.40 40.58 -2.05
C VAL A 29 36.15 40.87 -2.88
N PHE A 30 34.98 40.54 -2.33
CA PHE A 30 33.71 40.60 -3.05
C PHE A 30 32.85 41.81 -2.68
N GLY A 31 33.20 42.57 -1.64
CA GLY A 31 32.44 43.74 -1.20
C GLY A 31 30.97 43.41 -0.94
N SER A 32 30.08 44.23 -1.48
CA SER A 32 28.62 44.03 -1.44
C SER A 32 28.07 43.24 -2.64
N GLU A 33 28.94 42.65 -3.47
CA GLU A 33 28.50 41.90 -4.66
C GLU A 33 27.86 40.57 -4.30
N VAL A 34 28.14 39.97 -3.14
CA VAL A 34 27.51 38.72 -2.69
C VAL A 34 27.16 38.80 -1.21
N LYS A 35 26.16 38.03 -0.79
CA LYS A 35 25.82 37.91 0.65
C LYS A 35 26.75 36.92 1.32
N ILE A 36 27.35 37.29 2.44
CA ILE A 36 28.32 36.46 3.16
C ILE A 36 27.72 36.03 4.51
N THR A 37 27.92 34.77 4.89
CA THR A 37 27.49 34.25 6.20
C THR A 37 28.47 33.19 6.71
N THR A 38 28.66 33.17 8.03
CA THR A 38 29.39 32.14 8.76
C THR A 38 28.50 31.02 9.29
N GLU A 39 27.20 31.30 9.44
CA GLU A 39 26.24 30.36 10.02
C GLU A 39 25.74 29.36 9.00
N GLY A 40 25.17 29.82 7.89
CA GLY A 40 24.60 28.91 6.91
C GLY A 40 23.44 29.51 6.15
N ARG A 41 22.91 28.72 5.21
CA ARG A 41 21.81 29.13 4.36
C ARG A 41 21.00 27.92 3.91
N ARG A 42 19.68 28.11 3.88
CA ARG A 42 18.77 27.22 3.15
C ARG A 42 19.10 27.24 1.65
N HIS A 43 19.31 26.07 1.05
CA HIS A 43 19.53 25.91 -0.38
C HIS A 43 18.58 24.86 -0.96
N LEU A 44 17.74 25.27 -1.92
CA LEU A 44 16.76 24.44 -2.63
C LEU A 44 15.78 23.63 -1.76
N GLY A 45 15.69 23.91 -0.46
CA GLY A 45 14.86 23.14 0.49
C GLY A 45 15.68 22.43 1.56
N ALA A 46 16.95 22.13 1.29
CA ALA A 46 17.92 21.62 2.25
C ALA A 46 18.67 22.77 2.96
N VAL A 47 19.63 22.41 3.81
CA VAL A 47 20.45 23.34 4.61
C VAL A 47 21.93 23.07 4.40
N ILE A 48 22.71 24.15 4.29
CA ILE A 48 24.18 24.13 4.22
C ILE A 48 24.69 25.13 5.25
N GLY A 49 25.62 24.75 6.12
CA GLY A 49 26.13 25.65 7.15
C GLY A 49 26.81 24.94 8.31
N SER A 50 26.94 25.68 9.41
CA SER A 50 27.35 25.23 10.73
C SER A 50 26.39 24.17 11.26
N THR A 51 26.87 23.35 12.20
CA THR A 51 26.06 22.34 12.89
C THR A 51 24.87 22.99 13.58
N ASN A 52 25.08 24.11 14.29
CA ASN A 52 24.03 24.84 14.99
C ASN A 52 22.93 25.31 14.03
N TYR A 53 23.30 25.89 12.87
CA TYR A 53 22.31 26.35 11.89
C TYR A 53 21.53 25.19 11.27
N LYS A 54 22.19 24.05 11.04
CA LYS A 54 21.53 22.82 10.60
C LYS A 54 20.55 22.31 11.65
N GLU A 55 20.95 22.24 12.91
CA GLU A 55 20.10 21.79 14.03
C GLU A 55 18.86 22.67 14.18
N GLU A 56 19.03 23.99 14.21
CA GLU A 56 17.92 24.94 14.29
C GLU A 56 16.94 24.75 13.12
N TYR A 57 17.45 24.67 11.89
CA TYR A 57 16.64 24.47 10.70
C TYR A 57 15.87 23.14 10.71
N CYS A 58 16.55 22.03 11.06
CA CYS A 58 15.94 20.71 11.11
C CYS A 58 14.87 20.64 12.20
N ASN A 59 15.16 21.13 13.41
CA ASN A 59 14.21 21.15 14.51
C ASN A 59 12.96 22.00 14.19
N GLU A 60 13.13 23.20 13.61
CA GLU A 60 11.99 24.04 13.18
C GLU A 60 11.14 23.36 12.09
N LYS A 61 11.75 22.53 11.24
CA LYS A 61 11.03 21.77 10.21
C LYS A 61 10.29 20.57 10.79
N VAL A 62 10.96 19.78 11.62
CA VAL A 62 10.41 18.59 12.25
C VAL A 62 9.26 18.94 13.18
N ASN A 63 9.40 19.99 14.00
CA ASN A 63 8.33 20.43 14.90
C ASN A 63 7.05 20.81 14.15
N ARG A 64 7.17 21.49 13.00
CA ARG A 64 6.01 21.75 12.14
C ARG A 64 5.39 20.48 11.55
N TRP A 65 6.21 19.50 11.19
CA TRP A 65 5.65 18.24 10.68
C TRP A 65 4.99 17.42 11.78
N ARG A 66 5.51 17.47 13.00
CA ARG A 66 4.84 16.92 14.17
C ARG A 66 3.45 17.54 14.34
N GLU A 67 3.34 18.87 14.35
CA GLU A 67 2.03 19.57 14.42
C GLU A 67 1.08 19.15 13.28
N GLU A 68 1.61 19.00 12.06
CA GLU A 68 0.83 18.52 10.93
C GLU A 68 0.36 17.05 11.10
N ILE A 69 1.17 16.18 11.70
CA ILE A 69 0.80 14.80 12.03
C ILE A 69 -0.23 14.76 13.16
N GLU A 70 -0.10 15.62 14.17
CA GLU A 70 -1.08 15.78 15.25
C GLU A 70 -2.45 16.17 14.66
N ALA A 71 -2.48 17.19 13.78
CA ALA A 71 -3.70 17.59 13.08
C ALA A 71 -4.28 16.48 12.19
N LEU A 72 -3.42 15.73 11.49
CA LEU A 72 -3.84 14.58 10.68
C LEU A 72 -4.41 13.45 11.53
N SER A 73 -3.87 13.24 12.73
CA SER A 73 -4.35 12.24 13.71
C SER A 73 -5.73 12.61 14.22
N ASP A 74 -5.99 13.89 14.47
CA ASP A 74 -7.33 14.37 14.81
C ASP A 74 -8.33 14.17 13.67
N ILE A 75 -7.94 14.43 12.43
CA ILE A 75 -8.77 14.14 11.25
C ILE A 75 -9.05 12.64 11.17
N ALA A 76 -8.05 11.78 11.39
CA ALA A 76 -8.17 10.33 11.31
C ALA A 76 -9.25 9.75 12.25
N LYS A 77 -9.57 10.43 13.38
CA LYS A 77 -10.66 10.01 14.28
C LYS A 77 -12.02 9.96 13.55
N SER A 78 -12.27 10.93 12.66
CA SER A 78 -13.53 11.07 11.91
C SER A 78 -13.46 10.58 10.46
N GLN A 79 -12.30 10.72 9.81
CA GLN A 79 -12.06 10.41 8.39
C GLN A 79 -10.77 9.58 8.22
N PRO A 80 -10.70 8.37 8.79
CA PRO A 80 -9.47 7.57 8.83
C PRO A 80 -8.95 7.19 7.44
N HIS A 81 -9.85 6.88 6.49
CA HIS A 81 -9.46 6.53 5.13
C HIS A 81 -8.77 7.70 4.41
N SER A 82 -9.37 8.89 4.46
CA SER A 82 -8.78 10.11 3.89
C SER A 82 -7.45 10.48 4.54
N ALA A 83 -7.35 10.36 5.87
CA ALA A 83 -6.14 10.65 6.61
C ALA A 83 -5.00 9.68 6.24
N TYR A 84 -5.30 8.39 6.14
CA TYR A 84 -4.36 7.37 5.68
C TYR A 84 -3.84 7.63 4.26
N VAL A 85 -4.73 8.00 3.33
CA VAL A 85 -4.33 8.33 1.95
C VAL A 85 -3.50 9.61 1.91
N ALA A 86 -3.88 10.64 2.66
CA ALA A 86 -3.11 11.89 2.75
C ALA A 86 -1.70 11.64 3.31
N PHE A 87 -1.56 10.76 4.31
CA PHE A 87 -0.26 10.36 4.83
C PHE A 87 0.58 9.63 3.76
N THR A 88 0.05 8.55 3.21
CA THR A 88 0.81 7.64 2.32
C THR A 88 1.13 8.25 0.96
N LYS A 89 0.28 9.15 0.44
CA LYS A 89 0.48 9.82 -0.86
C LYS A 89 1.10 11.21 -0.73
N GLY A 90 0.94 11.89 0.41
CA GLY A 90 1.42 13.25 0.64
C GLY A 90 2.67 13.31 1.53
N PHE A 91 2.50 13.03 2.84
CA PHE A 91 3.54 13.21 3.85
C PHE A 91 4.80 12.40 3.57
N LYS A 92 4.66 11.14 3.15
CA LYS A 92 5.81 10.27 2.85
C LYS A 92 6.82 10.89 1.88
N SER A 93 6.34 11.53 0.82
CA SER A 93 7.20 12.18 -0.17
C SER A 93 7.90 13.42 0.38
N LYS A 94 7.26 14.13 1.33
CA LYS A 94 7.85 15.28 2.03
C LYS A 94 9.09 14.86 2.79
N PHE A 95 9.01 13.81 3.61
CA PHE A 95 10.14 13.32 4.41
C PHE A 95 11.28 12.80 3.55
N THR A 96 10.95 12.08 2.46
CA THR A 96 11.93 11.49 1.55
C THR A 96 12.91 12.52 0.99
N TYR A 97 12.47 13.73 0.68
CA TYR A 97 13.36 14.78 0.16
C TYR A 97 14.46 15.15 1.17
N PHE A 98 14.10 15.35 2.44
CA PHE A 98 15.05 15.78 3.47
C PHE A 98 15.99 14.65 3.87
N MET A 99 15.47 13.43 4.02
CA MET A 99 16.27 12.22 4.25
C MET A 99 17.32 11.97 3.14
N ARG A 100 17.10 12.47 1.92
CA ARG A 100 18.07 12.34 0.80
C ARG A 100 19.09 13.46 0.71
N THR A 101 18.83 14.61 1.32
CA THR A 101 19.56 15.85 1.04
C THR A 101 20.29 16.41 2.27
N ILE A 102 19.92 15.99 3.47
CA ILE A 102 20.55 16.39 4.72
C ILE A 102 21.20 15.15 5.34
N SER A 103 22.50 15.20 5.60
CA SER A 103 23.21 14.12 6.30
C SER A 103 22.68 13.95 7.72
N SER A 104 22.70 12.73 8.27
CA SER A 104 22.31 12.47 9.65
C SER A 104 20.94 13.09 10.01
N PHE A 105 19.96 12.94 9.11
CA PHE A 105 18.62 13.50 9.33
C PHE A 105 17.83 12.66 10.33
N GLU A 106 18.19 11.37 10.47
CA GLU A 106 17.69 10.44 11.47
C GLU A 106 17.73 11.00 12.89
N ASP A 107 18.74 11.81 13.24
CA ASP A 107 18.91 12.41 14.56
C ASP A 107 17.75 13.36 14.95
N TYR A 108 16.98 13.84 13.98
CA TYR A 108 15.89 14.80 14.19
C TYR A 108 14.50 14.17 14.03
N ILE A 109 14.38 12.90 13.65
CA ILE A 109 13.12 12.31 13.21
C ILE A 109 12.21 11.90 14.37
N ASN A 110 12.78 11.63 15.55
CA ASN A 110 12.06 11.08 16.70
C ASN A 110 10.71 11.78 17.00
N PRO A 111 10.60 13.12 17.03
CA PRO A 111 9.32 13.77 17.35
C PRO A 111 8.19 13.45 16.36
N ILE A 112 8.51 13.10 15.12
CA ILE A 112 7.54 12.72 14.10
C ILE A 112 7.17 11.24 14.26
N GLU A 113 8.14 10.37 14.51
CA GLU A 113 7.88 8.95 14.76
C GLU A 113 7.05 8.73 16.02
N GLU A 114 7.34 9.48 17.09
CA GLU A 114 6.53 9.52 18.31
C GLU A 114 5.09 9.94 17.99
N ALA A 115 4.88 11.05 17.27
CA ALA A 115 3.53 11.49 16.88
C ALA A 115 2.80 10.47 15.99
N ILE A 116 3.51 9.77 15.10
CA ILE A 116 2.93 8.71 14.27
C ILE A 116 2.50 7.53 15.16
N SER A 117 3.38 7.06 16.04
CA SER A 117 3.16 5.89 16.88
C SER A 117 2.10 6.12 17.97
N GLU A 118 2.17 7.28 18.63
CA GLU A 118 1.34 7.59 19.79
C GLU A 118 -0.01 8.20 19.41
N LEU A 119 -0.13 8.87 18.26
CA LEU A 119 -1.35 9.59 17.88
C LEU A 119 -1.97 9.06 16.59
N PHE A 120 -1.18 8.95 15.52
CA PHE A 120 -1.73 8.64 14.20
C PHE A 120 -2.18 7.18 14.09
N PHE A 121 -1.34 6.24 14.54
CA PHE A 121 -1.65 4.82 14.54
C PHE A 121 -2.90 4.50 15.38
N PRO A 122 -2.99 4.89 16.66
CA PRO A 122 -4.20 4.66 17.46
C PRO A 122 -5.45 5.26 16.81
N ALA A 123 -5.37 6.48 16.26
CA ALA A 123 -6.50 7.13 15.60
C ALA A 123 -6.99 6.35 14.37
N LEU A 124 -6.07 5.81 13.55
CA LEU A 124 -6.43 4.96 12.40
C LEU A 124 -7.15 3.68 12.83
N PHE A 125 -6.71 3.06 13.94
CA PHE A 125 -7.29 1.84 14.51
C PHE A 125 -8.49 2.11 15.41
N GLY A 126 -8.86 3.37 15.63
CA GLY A 126 -9.97 3.74 16.50
C GLY A 126 -9.75 3.31 17.95
N GLN A 127 -8.53 3.44 18.46
CA GLN A 127 -8.20 3.24 19.87
C GLN A 127 -7.41 4.44 20.41
N GLU A 128 -7.31 4.53 21.74
CA GLU A 128 -6.55 5.59 22.41
C GLU A 128 -5.11 5.15 22.68
N GLU A 129 -4.89 3.87 22.97
CA GLU A 129 -3.59 3.33 23.31
C GLU A 129 -2.73 3.07 22.06
N PRO A 130 -1.40 3.22 22.16
CA PRO A 130 -0.45 2.78 21.14
C PRO A 130 -0.66 1.33 20.71
N LEU A 131 -0.29 1.02 19.47
CA LEU A 131 -0.35 -0.35 18.98
C LEU A 131 0.74 -1.21 19.65
N PRO A 132 0.52 -2.54 19.77
CA PRO A 132 1.59 -3.46 20.17
C PRO A 132 2.82 -3.32 19.28
N GLU A 133 4.01 -3.47 19.86
CA GLU A 133 5.29 -3.29 19.17
C GLU A 133 5.41 -4.17 17.93
N GLU A 134 4.92 -5.41 18.00
CA GLU A 134 4.93 -6.36 16.89
C GLU A 134 4.08 -5.87 15.71
N LEU A 135 2.93 -5.25 15.99
CA LEU A 135 2.06 -4.68 14.96
C LEU A 135 2.62 -3.36 14.42
N HIS A 136 3.28 -2.58 15.27
CA HIS A 136 3.95 -1.35 14.88
C HIS A 136 4.98 -1.63 13.77
N GLU A 137 5.84 -2.64 13.92
CA GLU A 137 6.81 -3.01 12.89
C GLU A 137 6.13 -3.46 11.58
N VAL A 138 5.07 -4.27 11.67
CA VAL A 138 4.31 -4.76 10.50
C VAL A 138 3.72 -3.63 9.68
N ILE A 139 3.17 -2.60 10.33
CA ILE A 139 2.57 -1.44 9.65
C ILE A 139 3.58 -0.74 8.74
N THR A 140 4.87 -0.80 9.08
CA THR A 140 5.93 -0.19 8.28
C THR A 140 6.23 -0.89 6.97
N LEU A 141 5.80 -2.15 6.82
CA LEU A 141 5.87 -2.86 5.55
C LEU A 141 4.94 -2.23 4.52
N SER A 142 5.25 -2.43 3.24
CA SER A 142 4.33 -2.01 2.18
C SER A 142 3.02 -2.81 2.21
N PRO A 143 1.90 -2.28 1.68
CA PRO A 143 0.65 -3.04 1.62
C PRO A 143 0.78 -4.42 0.97
N PRO A 144 1.47 -4.61 -0.17
CA PRO A 144 1.71 -5.94 -0.73
C PRO A 144 2.53 -6.89 0.15
N GLN A 145 3.29 -6.36 1.12
CA GLN A 145 4.03 -7.11 2.12
C GLN A 145 3.25 -7.27 3.44
N GLY A 146 1.98 -6.87 3.48
CA GLY A 146 1.07 -7.04 4.62
C GLY A 146 0.93 -5.81 5.51
N GLY A 147 1.77 -4.78 5.36
CA GLY A 147 1.72 -3.56 6.16
C GLY A 147 0.74 -2.49 5.63
N LEU A 148 0.95 -1.24 6.04
CA LEU A 148 0.20 -0.06 5.58
C LEU A 148 1.08 0.96 4.82
N GLY A 149 2.38 0.69 4.70
CA GLY A 149 3.31 1.52 3.92
C GLY A 149 3.72 2.84 4.60
N ILE A 150 3.47 2.97 5.90
CA ILE A 150 3.87 4.11 6.73
C ILE A 150 5.32 3.88 7.19
N PRO A 151 6.31 4.66 6.72
CA PRO A 151 7.72 4.32 6.87
C PRO A 151 8.20 4.40 8.32
N ALA A 152 9.13 3.51 8.69
CA ALA A 152 10.05 3.75 9.82
C ALA A 152 11.11 4.73 9.34
N LEU A 153 10.93 6.01 9.66
CA LEU A 153 11.75 7.12 9.19
C LEU A 153 13.19 7.03 9.71
N SER A 154 13.40 6.57 10.95
CA SER A 154 14.73 6.37 11.53
C SER A 154 15.52 5.29 10.79
N GLU A 155 14.87 4.21 10.35
CA GLU A 155 15.50 3.17 9.52
C GLU A 155 15.71 3.63 8.06
N GLU A 156 14.75 4.35 7.49
CA GLU A 156 14.79 4.75 6.07
C GLU A 156 15.74 5.93 5.81
N ALA A 157 15.90 6.87 6.74
CA ALA A 157 16.75 8.05 6.57
C ALA A 157 18.19 7.75 6.14
N PRO A 158 18.96 6.91 6.86
CA PRO A 158 20.33 6.61 6.47
C PRO A 158 20.40 5.90 5.11
N GLN A 159 19.41 5.05 4.80
CA GLN A 159 19.34 4.34 3.51
C GLN A 159 19.08 5.31 2.34
N GLN A 160 18.17 6.27 2.52
CA GLN A 160 17.85 7.27 1.52
C GLN A 160 19.04 8.21 1.27
N TYR A 161 19.75 8.63 2.33
CA TYR A 161 20.95 9.46 2.21
C TYR A 161 22.09 8.71 1.50
N ALA A 162 22.35 7.46 1.89
CA ALA A 162 23.38 6.62 1.28
C ALA A 162 23.11 6.34 -0.21
N ALA A 163 21.85 6.05 -0.57
CA ALA A 163 21.45 5.87 -1.96
C ALA A 163 21.61 7.16 -2.77
N SER A 164 21.17 8.30 -2.23
CA SER A 164 21.31 9.63 -2.85
C SER A 164 22.78 9.97 -3.11
N THR A 165 23.65 9.72 -2.12
CA THR A 165 25.10 9.93 -2.22
C THR A 165 25.72 9.02 -3.29
N SER A 166 25.33 7.74 -3.31
CA SER A 166 25.84 6.77 -4.28
C SER A 166 25.46 7.12 -5.72
N ILE A 167 24.21 7.56 -5.93
CA ILE A 167 23.70 7.97 -7.25
C ILE A 167 24.39 9.24 -7.76
N THR A 168 24.65 10.19 -6.86
CA THR A 168 25.20 11.51 -7.23
C THR A 168 26.73 11.54 -7.25
N ARG A 169 27.41 10.50 -6.75
CA ARG A 169 28.87 10.40 -6.71
C ARG A 169 29.58 10.70 -8.03
N PRO A 170 29.16 10.18 -9.21
CA PRO A 170 29.82 10.52 -10.47
C PRO A 170 29.77 12.01 -10.79
N HIS A 171 28.69 12.70 -10.43
CA HIS A 171 28.59 14.15 -10.59
C HIS A 171 29.53 14.89 -9.64
N VAL A 172 29.63 14.44 -8.39
CA VAL A 172 30.56 15.03 -7.41
C VAL A 172 32.01 14.89 -7.88
N GLU A 173 32.39 13.70 -8.35
CA GLU A 173 33.73 13.44 -8.90
C GLU A 173 34.01 14.31 -10.13
N ALA A 174 33.07 14.43 -11.07
CA ALA A 174 33.21 15.29 -12.24
C ALA A 174 33.39 16.78 -11.87
N ILE A 175 32.65 17.26 -10.86
CA ILE A 175 32.80 18.63 -10.34
C ILE A 175 34.19 18.82 -9.72
N LEU A 176 34.65 17.87 -8.88
CA LEU A 176 35.96 17.97 -8.24
C LEU A 176 37.12 17.90 -9.25
N SER A 177 36.99 17.05 -10.27
CA SER A 177 37.95 16.92 -11.36
C SER A 177 37.83 18.03 -12.42
N GLN A 178 36.88 18.95 -12.29
CA GLN A 178 36.62 20.04 -13.25
C GLN A 178 36.43 19.52 -14.68
N CYS A 179 35.72 18.39 -14.83
CA CYS A 179 35.41 17.81 -16.12
C CYS A 179 34.58 18.79 -16.97
N THR A 180 34.81 18.78 -18.28
CA THR A 180 34.10 19.65 -19.25
C THR A 180 32.67 19.20 -19.52
N SER A 181 32.35 17.93 -19.24
CA SER A 181 31.02 17.35 -19.35
C SER A 181 30.62 16.64 -18.06
N MET A 182 29.33 16.68 -17.74
CA MET A 182 28.78 15.92 -16.61
C MET A 182 28.47 14.49 -17.08
N PRO A 183 28.89 13.47 -16.32
CA PRO A 183 28.58 12.09 -16.67
C PRO A 183 27.08 11.82 -16.51
N GLU A 184 26.52 11.01 -17.40
CA GLU A 184 25.14 10.55 -17.24
C GLU A 184 25.05 9.50 -16.13
N ILE A 185 23.98 9.54 -15.35
CA ILE A 185 23.66 8.47 -14.39
C ILE A 185 23.29 7.23 -15.18
N THR A 186 24.16 6.21 -15.13
CA THR A 186 23.98 4.97 -15.88
C THR A 186 22.81 4.15 -15.35
N ASN A 187 22.23 3.32 -16.22
CA ASN A 187 21.20 2.37 -15.82
C ASN A 187 21.73 1.32 -14.82
N GLU A 188 23.04 1.06 -14.83
CA GLU A 188 23.70 0.15 -13.88
C GLU A 188 23.55 0.65 -12.44
N ILE A 189 23.86 1.93 -12.18
CA ILE A 189 23.70 2.54 -10.84
C ILE A 189 22.23 2.48 -10.42
N LYS A 190 21.29 2.80 -11.32
CA LYS A 190 19.84 2.73 -11.01
C LYS A 190 19.41 1.30 -10.66
N ASN A 191 19.87 0.30 -11.41
CA ASN A 191 19.53 -1.11 -11.22
C ASN A 191 20.15 -1.65 -9.92
N GLU A 192 21.39 -1.27 -9.60
CA GLU A 192 22.06 -1.63 -8.35
C GLU A 192 21.28 -1.09 -7.15
N GLN A 193 20.94 0.21 -7.15
CA GLN A 193 20.16 0.83 -6.07
C GLN A 193 18.76 0.21 -5.93
N GLN A 194 18.12 -0.14 -7.04
CA GLN A 194 16.84 -0.86 -7.00
C GLN A 194 16.99 -2.27 -6.40
N SER A 195 18.10 -2.95 -6.69
CA SER A 195 18.40 -4.28 -6.15
C SER A 195 18.67 -4.23 -4.66
N ILE A 196 19.46 -3.27 -4.19
CA ILE A 196 19.71 -3.02 -2.76
C ILE A 196 18.39 -2.73 -2.03
N LYS A 197 17.55 -1.84 -2.58
CA LYS A 197 16.25 -1.52 -1.99
C LYS A 197 15.35 -2.76 -1.85
N ARG A 198 15.31 -3.62 -2.88
CA ARG A 198 14.54 -4.88 -2.84
C ARG A 198 15.11 -5.85 -1.81
N ALA A 199 16.43 -5.99 -1.75
CA ALA A 199 17.10 -6.85 -0.76
C ALA A 199 16.79 -6.39 0.67
N ASN A 200 16.93 -5.09 0.97
CA ASN A 200 16.60 -4.52 2.28
C ASN A 200 15.13 -4.73 2.64
N ALA A 201 14.21 -4.52 1.69
CA ALA A 201 12.78 -4.72 1.93
C ALA A 201 12.43 -6.20 2.20
N ASN A 202 13.13 -7.14 1.55
CA ASN A 202 12.95 -8.58 1.80
C ASN A 202 13.54 -8.99 3.14
N ALA A 203 14.75 -8.54 3.46
CA ALA A 203 15.41 -8.82 4.74
C ALA A 203 14.61 -8.26 5.92
N LYS A 204 14.09 -7.02 5.80
CA LYS A 204 13.20 -6.43 6.81
C LYS A 204 11.94 -7.26 7.01
N ARG A 205 11.32 -7.72 5.93
CA ARG A 205 10.12 -8.57 5.99
C ARG A 205 10.42 -9.89 6.70
N GLU A 206 11.51 -10.56 6.34
CA GLU A 206 11.89 -11.86 6.94
C GLU A 206 12.18 -11.73 8.43
N ARG A 207 12.93 -10.69 8.81
CA ARG A 207 13.18 -10.36 10.22
C ARG A 207 11.89 -10.14 11.02
N ILE A 208 10.93 -9.39 10.46
CA ILE A 208 9.62 -9.18 11.09
C ILE A 208 8.87 -10.52 11.17
N ASP A 209 8.79 -11.29 10.08
CA ASP A 209 8.07 -12.58 10.09
C ASP A 209 8.60 -13.56 11.15
N GLU A 210 9.91 -13.54 11.41
CA GLU A 210 10.57 -14.37 12.43
C GLU A 210 10.27 -13.92 13.87
N SER A 211 10.00 -12.63 14.10
CA SER A 211 9.66 -12.10 15.43
C SER A 211 8.16 -12.19 15.77
N LEU A 212 7.29 -12.33 14.77
CA LEU A 212 5.85 -12.27 14.96
C LEU A 212 5.27 -13.51 15.68
N PRO A 213 4.29 -13.30 16.60
CA PRO A 213 3.45 -14.37 17.09
C PRO A 213 2.72 -15.10 15.96
N ALA A 214 2.54 -16.41 16.09
CA ALA A 214 1.95 -17.26 15.04
C ALA A 214 0.56 -16.78 14.58
N ASP A 215 -0.26 -16.29 15.51
CA ASP A 215 -1.60 -15.80 15.22
C ASP A 215 -1.55 -14.52 14.36
N LEU A 216 -0.72 -13.53 14.71
CA LEU A 216 -0.56 -12.31 13.92
C LEU A 216 0.10 -12.60 12.57
N LEU A 217 1.11 -13.48 12.53
CA LEU A 217 1.80 -13.87 11.30
C LEU A 217 0.83 -14.49 10.27
N LEU A 218 -0.19 -15.23 10.72
CA LEU A 218 -1.23 -15.77 9.83
C LEU A 218 -1.98 -14.64 9.11
N PHE A 219 -2.46 -13.64 9.85
CA PHE A 219 -3.16 -12.47 9.29
C PHE A 219 -2.26 -11.64 8.38
N VAL A 220 -1.00 -11.43 8.77
CA VAL A 220 -0.01 -10.72 7.94
C VAL A 220 0.26 -11.46 6.63
N LYS A 221 0.32 -12.79 6.64
CA LYS A 221 0.44 -13.60 5.42
C LYS A 221 -0.80 -13.48 4.53
N GLN A 222 -1.99 -13.51 5.11
CA GLN A 222 -3.26 -13.32 4.38
C GLN A 222 -3.39 -11.91 3.78
N ALA A 223 -2.88 -10.90 4.48
CA ALA A 223 -2.81 -9.53 4.01
C ALA A 223 -1.92 -9.35 2.75
N ARG A 224 -1.04 -10.32 2.47
CA ARG A 224 -0.19 -10.40 1.27
C ARG A 224 -0.84 -11.15 0.10
N ASP A 225 -2.01 -11.78 0.32
CA ASP A 225 -2.72 -12.45 -0.76
C ASP A 225 -3.01 -11.45 -1.90
N LYS A 226 -2.99 -11.96 -3.14
CA LYS A 226 -3.07 -11.12 -4.33
C LYS A 226 -4.41 -10.38 -4.35
N GLY A 227 -4.36 -9.06 -4.18
CA GLY A 227 -5.56 -8.22 -4.18
C GLY A 227 -6.03 -7.79 -2.78
N ALA A 228 -5.58 -8.46 -1.71
CA ALA A 228 -5.97 -8.17 -0.32
C ALA A 228 -5.62 -6.76 0.16
N SER A 229 -4.74 -6.08 -0.56
CA SER A 229 -4.27 -4.73 -0.27
C SER A 229 -4.72 -3.69 -1.29
N SER A 230 -5.56 -4.05 -2.27
CA SER A 230 -5.98 -3.13 -3.34
C SER A 230 -6.77 -1.95 -2.80
N TRP A 231 -7.64 -2.19 -1.80
CA TRP A 231 -8.48 -1.16 -1.20
C TRP A 231 -7.65 -0.09 -0.46
N LEU A 232 -6.52 -0.46 0.16
CA LEU A 232 -5.57 0.47 0.79
C LEU A 232 -4.84 1.38 -0.23
N ASN A 233 -4.92 1.08 -1.52
CA ASN A 233 -4.31 1.91 -2.56
C ASN A 233 -5.33 2.78 -3.30
N ALA A 234 -6.62 2.57 -3.05
CA ALA A 234 -7.69 3.36 -3.65
C ALA A 234 -7.72 4.77 -3.04
N ILE A 235 -7.97 5.78 -3.87
CA ILE A 235 -8.27 7.13 -3.39
C ILE A 235 -9.77 7.16 -3.06
N PRO A 236 -10.19 7.65 -1.88
CA PRO A 236 -11.60 7.69 -1.48
C PRO A 236 -12.38 8.74 -2.28
N VAL A 237 -12.74 8.40 -3.52
CA VAL A 237 -13.57 9.23 -4.40
C VAL A 237 -15.03 8.80 -4.24
N GLU A 238 -15.84 9.67 -3.64
CA GLU A 238 -17.25 9.40 -3.31
C GLU A 238 -18.10 9.12 -4.57
N GLU A 239 -17.92 9.91 -5.63
CA GLU A 239 -18.62 9.76 -6.92
C GLU A 239 -18.38 8.39 -7.57
N GLN A 240 -17.30 7.71 -7.20
CA GLN A 240 -16.93 6.39 -7.72
C GLN A 240 -17.26 5.26 -6.73
N GLY A 241 -17.84 5.57 -5.56
CA GLY A 241 -18.15 4.60 -4.52
C GLY A 241 -16.92 3.98 -3.87
N LEU A 242 -15.77 4.68 -3.87
CA LEU A 242 -14.49 4.19 -3.30
C LEU A 242 -14.26 4.65 -1.86
N THR A 243 -15.17 5.43 -1.30
CA THR A 243 -15.14 5.89 0.09
C THR A 243 -15.57 4.78 1.03
N LEU A 244 -14.77 4.56 2.08
CA LEU A 244 -15.15 3.76 3.23
C LEU A 244 -15.50 4.73 4.35
N ASN A 245 -16.59 4.47 5.05
CA ASN A 245 -16.92 5.21 6.25
C ASN A 245 -15.90 4.88 7.37
N LYS A 246 -15.97 5.64 8.47
CA LYS A 246 -14.99 5.52 9.57
C LYS A 246 -14.95 4.12 10.20
N GLU A 247 -16.11 3.46 10.34
CA GLU A 247 -16.22 2.13 10.94
C GLU A 247 -15.73 1.08 9.96
N GLU A 248 -16.15 1.15 8.69
CA GLU A 248 -15.70 0.23 7.63
C GLU A 248 -14.18 0.22 7.51
N PHE A 249 -13.52 1.39 7.54
CA PHE A 249 -12.06 1.46 7.47
C PHE A 249 -11.39 0.88 8.72
N LYS A 250 -11.85 1.29 9.93
CA LYS A 250 -11.30 0.84 11.21
C LYS A 250 -11.45 -0.67 11.39
N ASP A 251 -12.63 -1.20 11.11
CA ASP A 251 -12.91 -2.63 11.20
C ASP A 251 -12.10 -3.41 10.17
N SER A 252 -11.96 -2.89 8.94
CA SER A 252 -11.17 -3.54 7.90
C SER A 252 -9.69 -3.65 8.28
N ILE A 253 -9.07 -2.60 8.85
CA ILE A 253 -7.67 -2.70 9.28
C ILE A 253 -7.52 -3.57 10.54
N ARG A 254 -8.48 -3.54 11.48
CA ARG A 254 -8.45 -4.43 12.64
C ARG A 254 -8.57 -5.88 12.23
N MET A 255 -9.54 -6.21 11.38
CA MET A 255 -9.71 -7.56 10.82
C MET A 255 -8.50 -8.02 10.03
N ARG A 256 -7.85 -7.11 9.30
CA ARG A 256 -6.62 -7.39 8.54
C ARG A 256 -5.48 -7.89 9.42
N TYR A 257 -5.42 -7.47 10.69
CA TYR A 257 -4.38 -7.86 11.65
C TYR A 257 -4.91 -8.75 12.78
N GLY A 258 -6.13 -9.29 12.65
CA GLY A 258 -6.73 -10.16 13.66
C GLY A 258 -7.07 -9.46 14.98
N MET A 259 -7.15 -8.13 15.00
CA MET A 259 -7.49 -7.37 16.18
C MET A 259 -8.98 -7.48 16.51
N PRO A 260 -9.36 -7.48 17.80
CA PRO A 260 -10.77 -7.44 18.21
C PRO A 260 -11.47 -6.19 17.67
N LEU A 261 -12.72 -6.34 17.23
CA LEU A 261 -13.57 -5.20 16.90
C LEU A 261 -14.28 -4.71 18.17
N PRO A 262 -14.31 -3.39 18.42
CA PRO A 262 -15.08 -2.84 19.53
C PRO A 262 -16.59 -2.90 19.21
N ASP A 263 -17.42 -2.78 20.23
CA ASP A 263 -18.87 -2.56 20.10
C ASP A 263 -19.65 -3.60 19.26
N LEU A 264 -19.15 -4.83 19.18
CA LEU A 264 -19.88 -5.91 18.53
C LEU A 264 -21.16 -6.26 19.32
N PRO A 265 -22.30 -6.49 18.66
CA PRO A 265 -23.52 -6.92 19.33
C PRO A 265 -23.27 -8.27 20.00
N SER A 266 -23.91 -8.58 21.12
CA SER A 266 -23.68 -9.88 21.79
C SER A 266 -24.24 -11.07 20.99
N HIS A 267 -25.30 -10.85 20.21
CA HIS A 267 -26.00 -11.89 19.46
C HIS A 267 -26.28 -11.46 18.02
N CYS A 268 -26.20 -12.42 17.12
CA CYS A 268 -26.64 -12.29 15.74
C CYS A 268 -28.17 -12.44 15.62
N VAL A 269 -28.76 -11.89 14.57
CA VAL A 269 -30.19 -12.10 14.21
C VAL A 269 -30.57 -13.57 14.00
N CYS A 270 -29.59 -14.48 13.85
CA CYS A 270 -29.86 -15.92 13.82
C CYS A 270 -29.97 -16.57 15.22
N GLY A 271 -29.72 -15.82 16.29
CA GLY A 271 -29.76 -16.27 17.69
C GLY A 271 -28.43 -16.76 18.27
N SER A 272 -27.36 -16.89 17.46
CA SER A 272 -26.04 -17.31 17.93
C SER A 272 -25.24 -16.13 18.50
N ALA A 273 -24.28 -16.41 19.38
CA ALA A 273 -23.31 -15.41 19.84
C ALA A 273 -22.58 -14.78 18.64
N PHE A 274 -22.43 -13.45 18.66
CA PHE A 274 -21.79 -12.74 17.56
C PHE A 274 -20.27 -12.79 17.70
N SER A 275 -19.60 -13.01 16.57
CA SER A 275 -18.16 -12.86 16.41
C SER A 275 -17.87 -12.54 14.95
N VAL A 276 -16.67 -12.04 14.65
CA VAL A 276 -16.23 -11.83 13.26
C VAL A 276 -16.35 -13.13 12.45
N ASN A 277 -15.90 -14.25 13.01
CA ASN A 277 -16.01 -15.57 12.36
C ASN A 277 -17.46 -15.96 12.07
N HIS A 278 -18.37 -15.71 13.01
CA HIS A 278 -19.80 -15.95 12.82
C HIS A 278 -20.37 -15.01 11.74
N ALA A 279 -20.07 -13.72 11.79
CA ALA A 279 -20.52 -12.73 10.83
C ALA A 279 -20.07 -13.09 9.40
N LEU A 280 -18.86 -13.61 9.23
CA LEU A 280 -18.34 -14.01 7.91
C LEU A 280 -18.95 -15.31 7.38
N SER A 281 -19.70 -16.08 8.18
CA SER A 281 -20.24 -17.39 7.78
C SER A 281 -21.76 -17.49 7.91
N CYS A 282 -22.40 -16.58 8.64
CA CYS A 282 -23.83 -16.66 8.93
C CYS A 282 -24.69 -16.33 7.71
N LYS A 283 -25.58 -17.26 7.34
CA LYS A 283 -26.50 -17.07 6.20
C LYS A 283 -27.59 -16.02 6.44
N ARG A 284 -27.95 -15.76 7.70
CA ARG A 284 -28.99 -14.77 8.06
C ARG A 284 -28.41 -13.39 8.33
N GLY A 285 -27.49 -13.26 9.30
CA GLY A 285 -26.92 -11.97 9.70
C GLY A 285 -25.59 -11.61 9.05
N GLY A 286 -24.92 -12.57 8.41
CA GLY A 286 -23.62 -12.38 7.77
C GLY A 286 -23.66 -12.04 6.28
N PHE A 287 -24.88 -11.91 5.73
CA PHE A 287 -25.15 -11.51 4.35
C PHE A 287 -24.29 -12.22 3.29
N VAL A 288 -24.02 -13.52 3.49
CA VAL A 288 -23.16 -14.32 2.59
C VAL A 288 -23.65 -14.25 1.15
N ALA A 289 -24.96 -14.38 0.93
CA ALA A 289 -25.56 -14.25 -0.40
C ALA A 289 -25.33 -12.85 -1.00
N ARG A 290 -25.59 -11.77 -0.25
CA ARG A 290 -25.37 -10.41 -0.75
C ARG A 290 -23.90 -10.12 -1.10
N ARG A 291 -22.94 -10.69 -0.36
CA ARG A 291 -21.51 -10.55 -0.69
C ARG A 291 -21.17 -11.23 -2.01
N HIS A 292 -21.67 -12.45 -2.20
CA HIS A 292 -21.55 -13.17 -3.47
C HIS A 292 -22.19 -12.38 -4.62
N ASP A 293 -23.45 -11.98 -4.45
CA ASP A 293 -24.23 -11.29 -5.46
C ASP A 293 -23.60 -9.93 -5.79
N GLY A 294 -23.08 -9.21 -4.79
CA GLY A 294 -22.35 -7.95 -5.02
C GLY A 294 -21.12 -8.12 -5.91
N VAL A 295 -20.34 -9.19 -5.72
CA VAL A 295 -19.19 -9.50 -6.60
C VAL A 295 -19.67 -9.87 -8.00
N ARG A 296 -20.68 -10.75 -8.11
CA ARG A 296 -21.25 -11.14 -9.40
C ARG A 296 -21.79 -9.94 -10.18
N ASP A 297 -22.60 -9.09 -9.54
CA ASP A 297 -23.29 -7.97 -10.17
C ASP A 297 -22.29 -6.89 -10.59
N LEU A 298 -21.27 -6.63 -9.75
CA LEU A 298 -20.16 -5.73 -10.09
C LEU A 298 -19.41 -6.23 -11.33
N LEU A 299 -18.99 -7.49 -11.33
CA LEU A 299 -18.25 -8.08 -12.46
C LEU A 299 -19.10 -8.11 -13.73
N THR A 300 -20.38 -8.44 -13.63
CA THR A 300 -21.33 -8.40 -14.75
C THR A 300 -21.44 -6.98 -15.33
N THR A 301 -21.54 -5.97 -14.46
CA THR A 301 -21.59 -4.56 -14.88
C THR A 301 -20.32 -4.13 -15.58
N LEU A 302 -19.15 -4.52 -15.06
CA LEU A 302 -17.86 -4.22 -15.68
C LEU A 302 -17.71 -4.91 -17.03
N LEU A 303 -18.08 -6.19 -17.12
CA LEU A 303 -18.05 -6.95 -18.37
C LEU A 303 -19.00 -6.38 -19.42
N SER A 304 -20.18 -5.91 -19.02
CA SER A 304 -21.17 -5.31 -19.94
C SER A 304 -20.66 -4.04 -20.63
N ARG A 305 -19.61 -3.40 -20.10
CA ARG A 305 -18.98 -2.22 -20.72
C ARG A 305 -17.96 -2.58 -21.81
N VAL A 306 -17.44 -3.80 -21.80
CA VAL A 306 -16.30 -4.21 -22.65
C VAL A 306 -16.59 -5.45 -23.51
N CYS A 307 -17.56 -6.27 -23.13
CA CYS A 307 -17.95 -7.50 -23.81
C CYS A 307 -19.38 -7.41 -24.35
N ASN A 308 -19.66 -8.24 -25.36
CA ASN A 308 -20.99 -8.40 -25.93
C ASN A 308 -21.73 -9.55 -25.23
N ASN A 309 -23.07 -9.61 -25.33
CA ASN A 309 -23.88 -10.74 -24.84
C ASN A 309 -23.58 -11.10 -23.37
N VAL A 310 -23.59 -10.09 -22.50
CA VAL A 310 -23.34 -10.24 -21.07
C VAL A 310 -24.66 -10.46 -20.33
N GLU A 311 -24.70 -11.46 -19.45
CA GLU A 311 -25.90 -11.86 -18.73
C GLU A 311 -25.54 -12.33 -17.32
N ALA A 312 -26.30 -11.88 -16.32
CA ALA A 312 -26.22 -12.40 -14.94
C ALA A 312 -27.17 -13.59 -14.78
N GLU A 313 -26.73 -14.58 -14.01
CA GLU A 313 -27.48 -15.82 -13.77
C GLU A 313 -28.04 -16.51 -15.05
N PRO A 314 -27.25 -16.62 -16.15
CA PRO A 314 -27.70 -17.25 -17.38
C PRO A 314 -28.17 -18.69 -17.15
N LYS A 315 -29.28 -19.05 -17.80
CA LYS A 315 -29.65 -20.47 -17.95
C LYS A 315 -28.70 -21.13 -18.94
N ILE A 316 -28.20 -22.30 -18.59
CA ILE A 316 -27.42 -23.14 -19.51
C ILE A 316 -28.36 -24.11 -20.22
N MET A 317 -27.96 -24.60 -21.40
CA MET A 317 -28.74 -25.47 -22.26
C MET A 317 -29.25 -26.71 -21.49
N PRO A 318 -30.50 -27.14 -21.74
CA PRO A 318 -31.01 -28.37 -21.19
C PRO A 318 -30.20 -29.57 -21.70
N LEU A 319 -30.28 -30.68 -20.97
CA LEU A 319 -29.62 -31.92 -21.35
C LEU A 319 -30.64 -32.86 -21.97
N ASP A 320 -30.34 -33.37 -23.15
CA ASP A 320 -31.19 -34.33 -23.85
C ASP A 320 -30.75 -35.77 -23.56
N ASN A 321 -29.44 -36.06 -23.60
CA ASN A 321 -28.86 -37.40 -23.32
C ASN A 321 -27.35 -37.38 -23.05
N GLU A 322 -26.76 -36.21 -22.84
CA GLU A 322 -25.31 -36.05 -22.69
C GLU A 322 -24.79 -36.79 -21.46
N GLN A 323 -23.68 -37.52 -21.64
CA GLN A 323 -23.04 -38.27 -20.57
C GLN A 323 -21.76 -37.58 -20.12
N PHE A 324 -21.69 -37.29 -18.82
CA PHE A 324 -20.51 -36.68 -18.21
C PHE A 324 -19.64 -37.74 -17.53
N ARG A 325 -18.32 -37.56 -17.65
CA ARG A 325 -17.31 -38.44 -17.05
C ARG A 325 -17.32 -38.31 -15.52
N LEU A 326 -17.49 -37.08 -15.04
CA LEU A 326 -17.53 -36.79 -13.61
C LEU A 326 -18.97 -36.92 -13.10
N GLN A 327 -19.13 -37.65 -12.00
CA GLN A 327 -20.41 -37.74 -11.28
C GLN A 327 -20.79 -36.41 -10.63
N SER A 328 -19.80 -35.57 -10.33
CA SER A 328 -19.99 -34.24 -9.75
C SER A 328 -20.52 -33.20 -10.73
N THR A 329 -20.52 -33.47 -12.03
CA THR A 329 -20.99 -32.50 -13.04
C THR A 329 -22.45 -32.18 -12.79
N ASN A 330 -22.80 -30.90 -12.80
CA ASN A 330 -24.16 -30.45 -12.56
C ASN A 330 -25.08 -30.83 -13.74
N ARG A 331 -26.00 -31.76 -13.49
CA ARG A 331 -26.99 -32.27 -14.47
C ARG A 331 -28.38 -31.66 -14.29
N SER A 332 -28.53 -30.65 -13.43
CA SER A 332 -29.84 -30.01 -13.20
C SER A 332 -30.37 -29.38 -14.50
N PRO A 333 -31.67 -29.55 -14.82
CA PRO A 333 -32.30 -28.89 -15.96
C PRO A 333 -32.35 -27.37 -15.80
N ASP A 334 -32.49 -26.88 -14.57
CA ASP A 334 -32.48 -25.44 -14.24
C ASP A 334 -31.10 -24.95 -13.80
N ALA A 335 -30.03 -25.56 -14.29
CA ALA A 335 -28.69 -25.12 -13.95
C ALA A 335 -28.45 -23.69 -14.44
N ARG A 336 -27.83 -22.90 -13.58
CA ARG A 336 -27.40 -21.53 -13.85
C ARG A 336 -25.95 -21.36 -13.42
N LEU A 337 -25.24 -20.54 -14.16
CA LEU A 337 -23.94 -20.00 -13.75
C LEU A 337 -24.11 -18.55 -13.35
N ASP A 338 -23.13 -17.96 -12.69
CA ASP A 338 -23.28 -16.60 -12.15
C ASP A 338 -23.19 -15.52 -13.24
N ILE A 339 -22.29 -15.69 -14.22
CA ILE A 339 -22.04 -14.69 -15.26
C ILE A 339 -21.78 -15.37 -16.61
N LYS A 340 -22.31 -14.78 -17.67
CA LYS A 340 -21.97 -15.07 -19.07
C LYS A 340 -21.46 -13.80 -19.73
N ALA A 341 -20.43 -13.93 -20.57
CA ALA A 341 -19.93 -12.86 -21.41
C ALA A 341 -19.47 -13.43 -22.77
N GLY A 342 -19.89 -12.80 -23.86
CA GLY A 342 -19.45 -13.14 -25.20
C GLY A 342 -18.06 -12.59 -25.50
N GLU A 343 -17.25 -13.41 -26.19
CA GLU A 343 -15.96 -13.03 -26.77
C GLU A 343 -14.88 -12.59 -25.77
N PHE A 344 -15.00 -12.95 -24.49
CA PHE A 344 -14.04 -12.54 -23.46
C PHE A 344 -12.65 -13.16 -23.68
N TRP A 345 -12.59 -14.50 -23.80
CA TRP A 345 -11.32 -15.21 -24.01
C TRP A 345 -10.96 -15.39 -25.49
N ALA A 346 -11.96 -15.57 -26.35
CA ALA A 346 -11.76 -15.80 -27.77
C ALA A 346 -12.97 -15.30 -28.57
N ARG A 347 -12.71 -14.72 -29.74
CA ARG A 347 -13.75 -14.21 -30.64
C ARG A 347 -14.75 -15.32 -31.01
N GLY A 348 -16.04 -15.01 -31.00
CA GLY A 348 -17.12 -15.96 -31.27
C GLY A 348 -17.37 -17.01 -30.19
N VAL A 349 -16.63 -17.03 -29.08
CA VAL A 349 -16.81 -18.02 -27.99
C VAL A 349 -17.45 -17.36 -26.78
N THR A 350 -18.46 -18.01 -26.20
CA THR A 350 -19.09 -17.56 -24.96
C THR A 350 -18.25 -18.03 -23.75
N SER A 351 -17.97 -17.11 -22.83
CA SER A 351 -17.29 -17.38 -21.57
C SER A 351 -18.28 -17.33 -20.42
N PHE A 352 -18.20 -18.34 -19.56
CA PHE A 352 -19.02 -18.45 -18.37
C PHE A 352 -18.16 -18.44 -17.11
N PHE A 353 -18.70 -17.83 -16.06
CA PHE A 353 -18.02 -17.66 -14.79
C PHE A 353 -18.95 -18.05 -13.63
N ASP A 354 -18.33 -18.56 -12.57
CA ASP A 354 -19.03 -18.94 -11.34
C ASP A 354 -18.22 -18.43 -10.15
N VAL A 355 -18.84 -17.60 -9.33
CA VAL A 355 -18.25 -16.86 -8.23
C VAL A 355 -18.27 -17.71 -6.96
N ARG A 356 -17.22 -17.57 -6.15
CA ARG A 356 -17.18 -18.07 -4.78
C ARG A 356 -16.50 -17.05 -3.90
N VAL A 357 -17.18 -16.67 -2.81
CA VAL A 357 -16.61 -15.84 -1.75
C VAL A 357 -16.47 -16.71 -0.51
N SER A 358 -15.25 -16.86 0.00
CA SER A 358 -14.91 -17.84 1.03
C SER A 358 -14.30 -17.19 2.26
N HIS A 359 -14.79 -17.57 3.44
CA HIS A 359 -14.19 -17.20 4.70
C HIS A 359 -12.97 -18.10 4.98
N VAL A 360 -11.77 -17.60 4.68
CA VAL A 360 -10.51 -18.35 4.75
C VAL A 360 -10.12 -18.77 6.17
N ASN A 361 -10.59 -18.07 7.20
CA ASN A 361 -10.35 -18.38 8.62
C ASN A 361 -11.47 -19.21 9.26
N SER A 362 -12.35 -19.81 8.46
CA SER A 362 -13.40 -20.69 8.98
C SER A 362 -12.82 -21.99 9.56
N GLN A 363 -13.58 -22.63 10.45
CA GLN A 363 -13.16 -23.86 11.13
C GLN A 363 -12.77 -25.00 10.16
N CYS A 364 -13.45 -25.11 9.01
CA CYS A 364 -13.15 -26.13 8.00
C CYS A 364 -11.89 -25.85 7.17
N HIS A 365 -11.30 -24.67 7.33
CA HIS A 365 -10.09 -24.23 6.65
C HIS A 365 -8.90 -24.06 7.61
N GLN A 366 -9.09 -24.41 8.87
CA GLN A 366 -8.01 -24.41 9.86
C GLN A 366 -6.79 -25.18 9.34
N ASN A 367 -5.61 -24.61 9.56
CA ASN A 367 -4.31 -25.17 9.17
C ASN A 367 -4.09 -25.33 7.65
N LYS A 368 -4.97 -24.80 6.79
CA LYS A 368 -4.73 -24.74 5.34
C LYS A 368 -4.20 -23.37 4.95
N ALA A 369 -3.22 -23.33 4.05
CA ALA A 369 -2.79 -22.08 3.43
C ALA A 369 -3.92 -21.53 2.53
N THR A 370 -4.06 -20.20 2.47
CA THR A 370 -5.08 -19.54 1.63
C THR A 370 -5.03 -19.99 0.17
N SER A 371 -3.82 -20.15 -0.37
CA SER A 371 -3.58 -20.60 -1.74
C SER A 371 -4.09 -22.02 -2.01
N ASP A 372 -3.99 -22.92 -1.04
CA ASP A 372 -4.49 -24.30 -1.17
C ASP A 372 -6.02 -24.34 -1.06
N ILE A 373 -6.60 -23.51 -0.19
CA ILE A 373 -8.05 -23.33 -0.09
C ILE A 373 -8.59 -22.86 -1.45
N PHE A 374 -7.99 -21.85 -2.07
CA PHE A 374 -8.46 -21.33 -3.35
C PHE A 374 -8.33 -22.36 -4.47
N LYS A 375 -7.20 -23.07 -4.58
CA LYS A 375 -7.01 -24.14 -5.57
C LYS A 375 -8.04 -25.26 -5.43
N GLU A 376 -8.31 -25.69 -4.20
CA GLU A 376 -9.32 -26.73 -3.92
C GLU A 376 -10.70 -26.29 -4.39
N GLN A 377 -11.06 -25.03 -4.11
CA GLN A 377 -12.36 -24.46 -4.47
C GLN A 377 -12.53 -24.22 -5.97
N GLU A 378 -11.47 -23.78 -6.65
CA GLU A 378 -11.43 -23.70 -8.12
C GLU A 378 -11.63 -25.08 -8.75
N ALA A 379 -10.93 -26.10 -8.25
CA ALA A 379 -11.06 -27.47 -8.72
C ALA A 379 -12.47 -28.03 -8.47
N GLU A 380 -13.09 -27.71 -7.33
CA GLU A 380 -14.49 -28.06 -7.04
C GLU A 380 -15.45 -27.47 -8.08
N LYS A 381 -15.34 -26.17 -8.36
CA LYS A 381 -16.17 -25.48 -9.37
C LYS A 381 -15.95 -26.06 -10.77
N LYS A 382 -14.70 -26.33 -11.15
CA LYS A 382 -14.35 -26.98 -12.44
C LYS A 382 -14.96 -28.37 -12.56
N ARG A 383 -14.82 -29.21 -11.53
CA ARG A 383 -15.45 -30.55 -11.48
C ARG A 383 -16.97 -30.51 -11.56
N LYS A 384 -17.59 -29.40 -11.13
CA LYS A 384 -19.04 -29.22 -11.16
C LYS A 384 -19.56 -28.73 -12.52
N TYR A 385 -18.86 -27.82 -13.19
CA TYR A 385 -19.42 -27.12 -14.35
C TYR A 385 -18.62 -27.26 -15.63
N GLN A 386 -17.28 -27.35 -15.56
CA GLN A 386 -16.42 -27.20 -16.72
C GLN A 386 -16.76 -28.19 -17.84
N GLN A 387 -16.99 -29.46 -17.51
CA GLN A 387 -17.30 -30.46 -18.52
C GLN A 387 -18.59 -30.13 -19.28
N ARG A 388 -19.67 -29.75 -18.58
CA ARG A 388 -20.94 -29.40 -19.22
C ARG A 388 -20.81 -28.17 -20.11
N ILE A 389 -20.05 -27.16 -19.68
CA ILE A 389 -19.84 -25.94 -20.47
C ILE A 389 -19.01 -26.21 -21.73
N LEU A 390 -18.00 -27.07 -21.65
CA LEU A 390 -17.19 -27.42 -22.82
C LEU A 390 -17.98 -28.31 -23.80
N ASP A 391 -18.66 -29.34 -23.29
CA ASP A 391 -19.26 -30.39 -24.12
C ASP A 391 -20.64 -29.99 -24.68
N VAL A 392 -21.41 -29.14 -23.98
CA VAL A 392 -22.79 -28.76 -24.34
C VAL A 392 -22.87 -27.32 -24.84
N GLU A 393 -22.38 -26.36 -24.05
CA GLU A 393 -22.44 -24.93 -24.45
C GLU A 393 -21.43 -24.57 -25.55
N MET A 394 -20.44 -25.45 -25.79
CA MET A 394 -19.28 -25.16 -26.64
C MET A 394 -18.56 -23.85 -26.23
N GLY A 395 -18.58 -23.55 -24.92
CA GLY A 395 -18.08 -22.32 -24.34
C GLY A 395 -16.76 -22.49 -23.58
N THR A 396 -16.40 -21.49 -22.79
CA THR A 396 -15.27 -21.55 -21.85
C THR A 396 -15.77 -21.37 -20.42
N PHE A 397 -15.13 -22.00 -19.44
CA PHE A 397 -15.49 -21.89 -18.04
C PHE A 397 -14.31 -21.39 -17.20
N THR A 398 -14.53 -20.36 -16.39
CA THR A 398 -13.52 -19.82 -15.46
C THR A 398 -14.13 -19.63 -14.07
N PRO A 399 -13.69 -20.39 -13.05
CA PRO A 399 -14.12 -20.13 -11.67
C PRO A 399 -13.49 -18.84 -11.16
N LEU A 400 -14.25 -18.06 -10.40
CA LEU A 400 -13.79 -16.83 -9.76
C LEU A 400 -13.88 -16.99 -8.24
N VAL A 401 -12.73 -17.21 -7.60
CA VAL A 401 -12.65 -17.49 -6.15
C VAL A 401 -12.02 -16.29 -5.44
N PHE A 402 -12.69 -15.82 -4.39
CA PHE A 402 -12.29 -14.66 -3.59
C PHE A 402 -12.32 -15.01 -2.10
N GLY A 403 -11.36 -14.50 -1.35
CA GLY A 403 -11.33 -14.54 0.11
C GLY A 403 -12.04 -13.35 0.74
N THR A 404 -12.67 -13.55 1.89
CA THR A 404 -13.26 -12.43 2.66
C THR A 404 -12.22 -11.48 3.25
N ASN A 405 -10.93 -11.84 3.20
CA ASN A 405 -9.78 -10.99 3.50
C ASN A 405 -9.39 -10.07 2.33
N GLY A 406 -10.12 -10.12 1.20
CA GLY A 406 -9.89 -9.31 0.00
C GLY A 406 -8.89 -9.91 -1.00
N GLY A 407 -8.37 -11.10 -0.72
CA GLY A 407 -7.43 -11.84 -1.58
C GLY A 407 -8.07 -12.82 -2.54
#